data_AF-A0A930SRP9-F1
#
_entry.id   AF-A0A930SRP9-F1
#
_cell.length_a   1.000
_cell.length_b   1.000
_cell.length_c   1.000
_cell.angle_alpha   90.00
_cell.angle_beta   90.00
_cell.angle_gamma   90.00
#
_symmetry.space_group_name_H-M   'P 1'
#
loop_
_entity.id
_entity.type
_entity.pdbx_description
1 polymer ?
#
loop_
_entity_poly.entity_id
_entity_poly.type
_entity_poly.pdbx_seq_one_letter_code
_entity_poly.pdbx_strand_id
1 'polypeptide(L)'
;MKTALSETVRQHFRLPANPSAAAFAEALGLQQEPGLMYLLTQRHPENLAVTHQPVKYHEQVMTSAYDTRLSKLKPEDQRTLFTLRNTLKAPVPADWLPQLQALQARYPDVPALFSLESTYHRLQQDFAQWRSSAEATLERFPGYLYAACHLAGWFLYHNQPEAVGSVFNGAFEIQAFAGEDRVFHKNEVVSFYSLMAQYHLYSQRFIRAAFCYSLVYSIDPKAPFLETLAEIFAQLPEKVLLQLYLFLHPARRRPA
;
A
#
# COMPACT_ATOMS: atom_id res chain seq x y z
N MET A 1 11.27 15.79 -10.24
CA MET A 1 10.92 17.17 -10.69
C MET A 1 9.86 17.69 -9.73
N LYS A 2 10.13 18.72 -8.90
CA LYS A 2 9.09 19.33 -8.06
C LYS A 2 8.37 20.37 -8.90
N THR A 3 7.20 20.05 -9.44
CA THR A 3 6.33 21.04 -10.08
C THR A 3 5.91 22.03 -9.00
N ALA A 4 6.34 23.28 -9.11
CA ALA A 4 5.91 24.30 -8.16
C ALA A 4 4.41 24.57 -8.36
N LEU A 5 3.60 24.37 -7.32
CA LEU A 5 2.19 24.75 -7.33
C LEU A 5 2.09 26.26 -7.60
N SER A 6 1.15 26.65 -8.47
CA SER A 6 0.83 28.05 -8.69
C SER A 6 0.41 28.73 -7.40
N GLU A 7 0.65 30.04 -7.35
CA GLU A 7 0.26 30.87 -6.20
C GLU A 7 -1.25 30.76 -5.92
N THR A 8 -2.07 30.66 -6.97
CA THR A 8 -3.51 30.46 -6.87
C THR A 8 -3.87 29.16 -6.15
N VAL A 9 -3.25 28.03 -6.51
CA VAL A 9 -3.50 26.75 -5.83
C VAL A 9 -3.04 26.78 -4.38
N ARG A 10 -1.87 27.38 -4.12
CA ARG A 10 -1.36 27.55 -2.74
C ARG A 10 -2.30 28.37 -1.87
N GLN A 11 -2.81 29.49 -2.38
CA GLN A 11 -3.78 30.32 -1.66
C GLN A 11 -5.09 29.57 -1.42
N HIS A 12 -5.57 28.80 -2.41
CA HIS A 12 -6.79 28.02 -2.27
C HIS A 12 -6.67 26.95 -1.18
N PHE A 13 -5.52 26.25 -1.14
CA PHE A 13 -5.22 25.21 -0.16
C PHE A 13 -4.66 25.75 1.15
N ARG A 14 -4.35 27.06 1.23
CA ARG A 14 -3.67 27.71 2.37
C ARG A 14 -2.31 27.08 2.70
N LEU A 15 -1.56 26.70 1.68
CA LEU A 15 -0.24 26.07 1.82
C LEU A 15 0.89 27.11 1.87
N PRO A 16 1.96 26.88 2.66
CA PRO A 16 3.18 27.68 2.57
C PRO A 16 3.87 27.49 1.21
N ALA A 17 4.91 28.29 0.93
CA ALA A 17 5.63 28.22 -0.34
C ALA A 17 6.24 26.83 -0.64
N ASN A 18 6.71 26.14 0.41
CA ASN A 18 7.30 24.80 0.36
C ASN A 18 6.62 23.91 1.41
N PRO A 19 5.42 23.38 1.13
CA PRO A 19 4.72 22.53 2.08
C PRO A 19 5.43 21.18 2.23
N SER A 20 5.39 20.61 3.44
CA SER A 20 5.73 19.19 3.63
C SER A 20 4.67 18.31 2.97
N ALA A 21 5.02 17.06 2.68
CA ALA A 21 4.06 16.07 2.16
C ALA A 21 2.84 15.92 3.08
N ALA A 22 3.06 15.92 4.40
CA ALA A 22 1.99 15.87 5.40
C ALA A 22 1.06 17.09 5.34
N ALA A 23 1.62 18.31 5.28
CA ALA A 23 0.83 19.54 5.18
C ALA A 23 0.03 19.60 3.87
N PHE A 24 0.62 19.13 2.77
CA PHE A 24 -0.07 19.01 1.49
C PHE A 24 -1.24 18.02 1.56
N ALA A 25 -1.02 16.83 2.12
CA ALA A 25 -2.07 15.81 2.27
C ALA A 25 -3.22 16.28 3.14
N GLU A 26 -2.92 16.98 4.24
CA GLU A 26 -3.91 17.60 5.12
C GLU A 26 -4.73 18.65 4.36
N ALA A 27 -4.07 19.59 3.67
CA ALA A 27 -4.74 20.66 2.94
C ALA A 27 -5.63 20.13 1.81
N LEU A 28 -5.19 19.08 1.12
CA LEU A 28 -5.98 18.42 0.07
C LEU A 28 -7.18 17.66 0.66
N GLY A 29 -7.16 17.31 1.95
CA GLY A 29 -8.19 16.51 2.60
C GLY A 29 -8.00 15.01 2.35
N LEU A 30 -6.77 14.51 2.29
CA LEU A 30 -6.52 13.07 2.19
C LEU A 30 -6.68 12.33 3.53
N GLN A 31 -6.74 13.06 4.65
CA GLN A 31 -6.83 12.51 6.00
C GLN A 31 -8.28 12.47 6.52
N GLN A 32 -9.26 12.40 5.61
CA GLN A 32 -10.68 12.32 5.98
C GLN A 32 -11.01 10.98 6.63
N GLU A 33 -12.04 10.98 7.47
CA GLU A 33 -12.58 9.75 8.03
C GLU A 33 -12.99 8.78 6.91
N PRO A 34 -12.60 7.50 6.95
CA PRO A 34 -12.92 6.52 5.91
C PRO A 34 -14.40 6.41 5.60
N GLY A 35 -15.28 6.62 6.61
CA GLY A 35 -16.73 6.63 6.44
C GLY A 35 -17.23 7.77 5.54
N LEU A 36 -16.63 8.96 5.63
CA LEU A 36 -16.96 10.06 4.72
C LEU A 36 -16.47 9.74 3.30
N MET A 37 -15.25 9.24 3.18
CA MET A 37 -14.66 8.84 1.89
C MET A 37 -15.48 7.74 1.21
N TYR A 38 -15.98 6.78 1.99
CA TYR A 38 -16.90 5.76 1.54
C TYR A 38 -18.15 6.36 0.89
N LEU A 39 -18.84 7.26 1.59
CA LEU A 39 -20.03 7.95 1.07
C LEU A 39 -19.74 8.73 -0.23
N LEU A 40 -18.56 9.35 -0.31
CA LEU A 40 -18.12 10.04 -1.51
C LEU A 40 -17.90 9.06 -2.68
N THR A 41 -17.31 7.88 -2.43
CA THR A 41 -17.08 6.86 -3.48
C THR A 41 -18.34 6.16 -3.96
N GLN A 42 -19.45 6.17 -3.21
CA GLN A 42 -20.73 5.61 -3.67
C GLN A 42 -21.38 6.41 -4.80
N ARG A 43 -21.07 7.71 -4.91
CA ARG A 43 -21.67 8.63 -5.88
C ARG A 43 -20.81 8.82 -7.13
N HIS A 44 -19.89 7.89 -7.40
CA HIS A 44 -18.72 8.17 -8.21
C HIS A 44 -18.91 7.98 -9.73
N PRO A 45 -18.34 8.86 -10.58
CA PRO A 45 -18.38 8.74 -12.05
C PRO A 45 -17.54 7.60 -12.67
N GLU A 46 -16.72 6.89 -11.89
CA GLU A 46 -15.76 5.90 -12.43
C GLU A 46 -16.36 4.50 -12.65
N ASN A 47 -17.66 4.27 -12.37
CA ASN A 47 -18.33 2.96 -12.52
C ASN A 47 -17.60 1.78 -11.84
N LEU A 48 -16.80 2.03 -10.80
CA LEU A 48 -16.10 1.00 -10.05
C LEU A 48 -17.01 0.41 -8.96
N ALA A 49 -16.82 -0.88 -8.67
CA ALA A 49 -17.52 -1.58 -7.60
C ALA A 49 -17.39 -0.82 -6.27
N VAL A 50 -18.48 -0.74 -5.50
CA VAL A 50 -18.51 -0.04 -4.21
C VAL A 50 -17.43 -0.62 -3.29
N THR A 51 -16.68 0.25 -2.61
CA THR A 51 -15.68 -0.16 -1.61
C THR A 51 -16.35 -0.99 -0.51
N HIS A 52 -15.72 -2.05 0.00
CA HIS A 52 -16.32 -2.82 1.10
C HIS A 52 -15.85 -2.23 2.44
N GLN A 53 -16.75 -1.55 3.17
CA GLN A 53 -16.48 -0.98 4.49
C GLN A 53 -17.50 -1.46 5.55
N PRO A 54 -17.07 -1.65 6.82
CA PRO A 54 -15.70 -1.50 7.30
C PRO A 54 -14.80 -2.69 6.92
N VAL A 55 -13.53 -2.42 6.60
CA VAL A 55 -12.50 -3.47 6.54
C VAL A 55 -12.23 -3.94 7.97
N LYS A 56 -12.52 -5.20 8.28
CA LYS A 56 -12.27 -5.78 9.61
C LYS A 56 -10.78 -6.06 9.75
N TYR A 57 -10.11 -5.45 10.73
CA TYR A 57 -8.70 -5.74 11.01
C TYR A 57 -8.39 -5.79 12.50
N HIS A 58 -7.25 -6.38 12.83
CA HIS A 58 -6.71 -6.44 14.18
C HIS A 58 -5.22 -6.06 14.17
N GLU A 59 -4.77 -5.36 15.22
CA GLU A 59 -3.38 -4.88 15.30
C GLU A 59 -2.37 -5.93 15.78
N GLN A 60 -2.78 -6.81 16.69
CA GLN A 60 -1.91 -7.80 17.33
C GLN A 60 -2.14 -9.24 16.85
N VAL A 61 -3.34 -9.56 16.37
CA VAL A 61 -3.71 -10.93 16.01
C VAL A 61 -3.41 -11.14 14.54
N MET A 62 -2.52 -12.09 14.29
CA MET A 62 -2.29 -12.67 12.98
C MET A 62 -3.40 -13.66 12.67
N THR A 63 -4.28 -13.29 11.77
CA THR A 63 -5.48 -14.07 11.41
C THR A 63 -5.33 -14.79 10.07
N SER A 64 -4.33 -14.45 9.27
CA SER A 64 -4.08 -15.15 8.00
C SER A 64 -3.60 -16.58 8.27
N ALA A 65 -4.09 -17.54 7.48
CA ALA A 65 -3.62 -18.94 7.54
C ALA A 65 -2.10 -19.06 7.26
N TYR A 66 -1.49 -18.01 6.72
CA TYR A 66 -0.07 -17.93 6.42
C TYR A 66 0.74 -17.33 7.58
N ASP A 67 0.19 -16.36 8.32
CA ASP A 67 0.85 -15.74 9.47
C ASP A 67 0.76 -16.62 10.72
N THR A 68 -0.27 -17.45 10.85
CA THR A 68 -0.31 -18.46 11.93
C THR A 68 0.81 -19.50 11.81
N ARG A 69 1.47 -19.60 10.66
CA ARG A 69 2.65 -20.48 10.50
C ARG A 69 3.91 -19.86 11.10
N LEU A 70 3.96 -18.54 11.29
CA LEU A 70 5.08 -17.89 11.97
C LEU A 70 5.21 -18.33 13.43
N SER A 71 4.09 -18.59 14.10
CA SER A 71 4.11 -19.09 15.49
C SER A 71 4.64 -20.52 15.61
N LYS A 72 4.78 -21.25 14.49
CA LYS A 72 5.35 -22.60 14.46
C LYS A 72 6.88 -22.60 14.43
N LEU A 73 7.53 -21.47 14.17
CA LEU A 73 8.99 -21.36 14.27
C LEU A 73 9.42 -21.58 15.72
N LYS A 74 10.56 -22.24 15.92
CA LYS A 74 11.18 -22.30 17.25
C LYS A 74 11.53 -20.90 17.75
N PRO A 75 11.52 -20.63 19.08
CA PRO A 75 11.80 -19.30 19.62
C PRO A 75 13.13 -18.68 19.17
N GLU A 76 14.18 -19.48 19.00
CA GLU A 76 15.46 -19.05 18.43
C GLU A 76 15.32 -18.56 16.99
N ASP A 77 14.54 -19.26 16.17
CA ASP A 77 14.34 -18.92 14.76
C ASP A 77 13.40 -17.72 14.60
N GLN A 78 12.43 -17.55 15.50
CA GLN A 78 11.63 -16.33 15.58
C GLN A 78 12.51 -15.11 15.89
N ARG A 79 13.48 -15.25 16.82
CA ARG A 79 14.46 -14.19 17.13
C ARG A 79 15.35 -13.90 15.92
N THR A 80 15.85 -14.93 15.23
CA THR A 80 16.61 -14.73 13.99
C THR A 80 15.79 -14.00 12.94
N LEU A 81 14.54 -14.42 12.69
CA LEU A 81 13.64 -13.74 11.75
C LEU A 81 13.39 -12.29 12.12
N PHE A 82 13.18 -12.00 13.41
CA PHE A 82 13.02 -10.64 13.91
C PHE A 82 14.29 -9.79 13.66
N THR A 83 15.47 -10.34 13.94
CA THR A 83 16.75 -9.69 13.63
C THR A 83 16.90 -9.43 12.13
N LEU A 84 16.59 -10.41 11.27
CA LEU A 84 16.64 -10.23 9.81
C LEU A 84 15.71 -9.11 9.35
N ARG A 85 14.46 -9.07 9.85
CA ARG A 85 13.50 -7.99 9.52
C ARG A 85 14.01 -6.61 9.92
N ASN A 86 14.64 -6.49 11.09
CA ASN A 86 15.13 -5.20 11.60
C ASN A 86 16.43 -4.74 10.94
N THR A 87 17.31 -5.68 10.57
CA THR A 87 18.59 -5.40 9.88
C THR A 87 18.45 -5.26 8.37
N LEU A 88 17.23 -5.47 7.84
CA LEU A 88 16.93 -5.20 6.45
C LEU A 88 16.95 -3.69 6.11
N LYS A 89 17.11 -2.82 7.12
CA LYS A 89 17.36 -1.39 6.97
C LYS A 89 18.88 -1.17 6.83
N ALA A 90 19.30 -0.53 5.73
CA ALA A 90 20.69 -0.48 5.26
C ALA A 90 21.73 0.06 6.29
N PRO A 91 22.99 -0.41 6.23
CA PRO A 91 23.51 -1.46 5.33
C PRO A 91 23.11 -2.87 5.77
N VAL A 92 22.75 -3.73 4.80
CA VAL A 92 22.32 -5.12 5.05
C VAL A 92 23.55 -6.01 5.27
N PRO A 93 23.59 -6.85 6.32
CA PRO A 93 24.72 -7.77 6.57
C PRO A 93 24.96 -8.75 5.40
N ALA A 94 26.23 -9.11 5.16
CA ALA A 94 26.61 -10.00 4.06
C ALA A 94 26.04 -11.42 4.19
N ASP A 95 25.80 -11.88 5.41
CA ASP A 95 25.25 -13.19 5.74
C ASP A 95 23.72 -13.18 5.89
N TRP A 96 23.06 -12.05 5.61
CA TRP A 96 21.61 -11.91 5.77
C TRP A 96 20.83 -12.92 4.90
N LEU A 97 21.16 -13.02 3.60
CA LEU A 97 20.47 -13.92 2.68
C LEU A 97 20.76 -15.41 3.01
N PRO A 98 22.01 -15.83 3.27
CA PRO A 98 22.29 -17.17 3.78
C PRO A 98 21.49 -17.55 5.04
N GLN A 99 21.35 -16.64 6.01
CA GLN A 99 20.53 -16.88 7.21
C GLN A 99 19.05 -17.06 6.89
N LEU A 100 18.50 -16.24 5.98
CA LEU A 100 17.11 -16.38 5.54
C LEU A 100 16.87 -17.71 4.80
N GLN A 101 17.77 -18.10 3.91
CA GLN A 101 17.68 -19.34 3.16
C GLN A 101 17.77 -20.57 4.08
N ALA A 102 18.59 -20.52 5.13
CA ALA A 102 18.63 -21.54 6.17
C ALA A 102 17.31 -21.64 6.96
N LEU A 103 16.56 -20.54 7.13
CA LEU A 103 15.21 -20.57 7.68
C LEU A 103 14.20 -21.15 6.68
N GLN A 104 14.24 -20.74 5.41
CA GLN A 104 13.35 -21.26 4.36
C GLN A 104 13.50 -22.78 4.17
N ALA A 105 14.73 -23.31 4.25
CA ALA A 105 15.00 -24.73 4.18
C ALA A 105 14.38 -25.51 5.37
N ARG A 106 14.42 -24.93 6.57
CA ARG A 106 13.84 -25.53 7.79
C ARG A 106 12.33 -25.37 7.89
N TYR A 107 11.79 -24.27 7.37
CA TYR A 107 10.38 -23.89 7.43
C TYR A 107 9.82 -23.62 6.02
N PRO A 108 9.79 -24.65 5.15
CA PRO A 108 9.39 -24.52 3.75
C PRO A 108 7.92 -24.11 3.55
N ASP A 109 7.09 -24.18 4.59
CA ASP A 109 5.68 -23.87 4.54
C ASP A 109 5.35 -22.47 5.07
N VAL A 110 6.34 -21.63 5.40
CA VAL A 110 6.13 -20.30 6.00
C VAL A 110 6.33 -19.19 4.95
N PRO A 111 5.25 -18.65 4.34
CA PRO A 111 5.36 -17.74 3.19
C PRO A 111 6.04 -16.41 3.51
N ALA A 112 5.94 -15.97 4.78
CA ALA A 112 6.57 -14.75 5.25
C ALA A 112 8.11 -14.76 5.13
N LEU A 113 8.74 -15.94 5.12
CA LEU A 113 10.18 -16.06 4.86
C LEU A 113 10.52 -15.78 3.39
N PHE A 114 9.68 -16.22 2.46
CA PHE A 114 9.86 -16.01 1.02
C PHE A 114 9.55 -14.57 0.60
N SER A 115 8.49 -13.97 1.15
CA SER A 115 8.21 -12.53 0.94
C SER A 115 9.30 -11.62 1.52
N LEU A 116 10.01 -12.04 2.57
CA LEU A 116 11.14 -11.29 3.10
C LEU A 116 12.31 -11.25 2.10
N GLU A 117 12.53 -12.32 1.35
CA GLU A 117 13.52 -12.39 0.26
C GLU A 117 13.15 -11.43 -0.89
N SER A 118 11.88 -11.38 -1.30
CA SER A 118 11.41 -10.40 -2.27
C SER A 118 11.64 -8.96 -1.80
N THR A 119 11.44 -8.69 -0.51
CA THR A 119 11.73 -7.37 0.08
C THR A 119 13.23 -7.06 0.03
N TYR A 120 14.08 -8.04 0.31
CA TYR A 120 15.53 -7.90 0.21
C TYR A 120 15.97 -7.53 -1.21
N HIS A 121 15.57 -8.28 -2.23
CA HIS A 121 15.96 -7.97 -3.61
C HIS A 121 15.48 -6.60 -4.07
N ARG A 122 14.26 -6.19 -3.68
CA ARG A 122 13.75 -4.83 -3.94
C ARG A 122 14.66 -3.76 -3.34
N LEU A 123 15.10 -3.93 -2.10
CA LEU A 123 15.96 -2.96 -1.40
C LEU A 123 17.39 -2.94 -1.92
N GLN A 124 17.87 -4.07 -2.45
CA GLN A 124 19.16 -4.15 -3.16
C GLN A 124 19.07 -3.66 -4.61
N GLN A 125 17.89 -3.19 -5.06
CA GLN A 125 17.63 -2.80 -6.45
C GLN A 125 17.88 -3.92 -7.47
N ASP A 126 17.87 -5.18 -7.02
CA ASP A 126 17.91 -6.36 -7.89
C ASP A 126 16.48 -6.67 -8.36
N PHE A 127 16.03 -5.89 -9.34
CA PHE A 127 14.64 -5.95 -9.80
C PHE A 127 14.29 -7.25 -10.53
N ALA A 128 15.29 -7.93 -11.12
CA ALA A 128 15.09 -9.25 -11.72
C ALA A 128 14.74 -10.27 -10.63
N GLN A 129 15.53 -10.31 -9.54
CA GLN A 129 15.27 -11.22 -8.44
C GLN A 129 14.07 -10.82 -7.58
N TRP A 130 13.75 -9.54 -7.49
CA TRP A 130 12.51 -9.09 -6.84
C TRP A 130 11.29 -9.70 -7.54
N ARG A 131 11.23 -9.64 -8.87
CA ARG A 131 10.14 -10.24 -9.64
C ARG A 131 10.13 -11.75 -9.50
N SER A 132 11.25 -12.41 -9.79
CA SER A 132 11.32 -13.88 -9.80
C SER A 132 10.95 -14.48 -8.45
N SER A 133 11.42 -13.90 -7.33
CA SER A 133 11.06 -14.34 -5.99
C SER A 133 9.57 -14.12 -5.68
N ALA A 134 8.96 -13.02 -6.13
CA ALA A 134 7.54 -12.76 -5.92
C ALA A 134 6.66 -13.74 -6.72
N GLU A 135 7.00 -14.02 -7.98
CA GLU A 135 6.33 -15.01 -8.84
C GLU A 135 6.44 -16.42 -8.23
N ALA A 136 7.65 -16.86 -7.87
CA ALA A 136 7.88 -18.16 -7.23
C ALA A 136 7.14 -18.30 -5.89
N THR A 137 7.05 -17.21 -5.11
CA THR A 137 6.28 -17.21 -3.85
C THR A 137 4.78 -17.36 -4.11
N LEU A 138 4.23 -16.72 -5.13
CA LEU A 138 2.82 -16.86 -5.50
C LEU A 138 2.49 -18.24 -6.07
N GLU A 139 3.38 -18.82 -6.88
CA GLU A 139 3.25 -20.19 -7.37
C GLU A 139 3.19 -21.19 -6.21
N ARG A 140 4.07 -21.02 -5.22
CA ARG A 140 4.15 -21.87 -4.04
C ARG A 140 3.03 -21.66 -3.03
N PHE A 141 2.59 -20.41 -2.86
CA PHE A 141 1.55 -20.02 -1.90
C PHE A 141 0.45 -19.19 -2.60
N PRO A 142 -0.44 -19.85 -3.36
CA PRO A 142 -1.51 -19.17 -4.07
C PRO A 142 -2.37 -18.31 -3.12
N GLY A 143 -2.64 -17.08 -3.52
CA GLY A 143 -3.41 -16.12 -2.72
C GLY A 143 -2.66 -15.49 -1.55
N TYR A 144 -1.35 -15.70 -1.42
CA TYR A 144 -0.57 -15.01 -0.39
C TYR A 144 -0.43 -13.51 -0.71
N LEU A 145 -1.15 -12.69 0.07
CA LEU A 145 -1.34 -11.26 -0.17
C LEU A 145 -0.02 -10.48 -0.31
N TYR A 146 0.97 -10.69 0.56
CA TYR A 146 2.22 -9.94 0.47
C TYR A 146 3.00 -10.24 -0.82
N ALA A 147 3.00 -11.49 -1.29
CA ALA A 147 3.64 -11.84 -2.56
C ALA A 147 2.91 -11.21 -3.76
N ALA A 148 1.57 -11.19 -3.73
CA ALA A 148 0.76 -10.45 -4.70
C ALA A 148 1.13 -8.96 -4.69
N CYS A 149 1.26 -8.36 -3.51
CA CYS A 149 1.68 -6.97 -3.38
C CYS A 149 3.10 -6.73 -3.89
N HIS A 150 4.04 -7.66 -3.69
CA HIS A 150 5.39 -7.54 -4.24
C HIS A 150 5.40 -7.57 -5.77
N LEU A 151 4.68 -8.51 -6.39
CA LEU A 151 4.63 -8.62 -7.85
C LEU A 151 3.94 -7.41 -8.49
N ALA A 152 2.81 -6.97 -7.93
CA ALA A 152 2.12 -5.77 -8.38
C ALA A 152 2.97 -4.51 -8.16
N GLY A 153 3.70 -4.41 -7.04
CA GLY A 153 4.66 -3.34 -6.81
C GLY A 153 5.76 -3.29 -7.86
N TRP A 154 6.23 -4.45 -8.33
CA TRP A 154 7.19 -4.54 -9.42
C TRP A 154 6.62 -3.99 -10.72
N PHE A 155 5.38 -4.34 -11.06
CA PHE A 155 4.70 -3.81 -12.26
C PHE A 155 4.53 -2.30 -12.21
N LEU A 156 4.10 -1.74 -11.07
CA LEU A 156 3.99 -0.29 -10.92
C LEU A 156 5.33 0.42 -11.03
N TYR A 157 6.40 -0.16 -10.46
CA TYR A 157 7.75 0.39 -10.57
C TYR A 157 8.23 0.46 -12.03
N HIS A 158 7.85 -0.51 -12.86
CA HIS A 158 8.19 -0.56 -14.29
C HIS A 158 7.14 0.13 -15.19
N ASN A 159 6.25 0.95 -14.63
CA ASN A 159 5.20 1.67 -15.35
C ASN A 159 4.29 0.75 -16.18
N GLN A 160 3.92 -0.42 -15.62
CA GLN A 160 3.00 -1.42 -16.20
C GLN A 160 1.73 -1.58 -15.32
N PRO A 161 0.96 -0.51 -15.06
CA PRO A 161 -0.21 -0.59 -14.18
C PRO A 161 -1.29 -1.56 -14.67
N GLU A 162 -1.39 -1.81 -15.98
CA GLU A 162 -2.35 -2.76 -16.57
C GLU A 162 -2.18 -4.20 -16.08
N ALA A 163 -0.95 -4.60 -15.73
CA ALA A 163 -0.66 -5.94 -15.25
C ALA A 163 -1.17 -6.19 -13.81
N VAL A 164 -1.34 -5.13 -13.00
CA VAL A 164 -1.78 -5.24 -11.60
C VAL A 164 -3.14 -5.91 -11.49
N GLY A 165 -4.06 -5.66 -12.42
CA GLY A 165 -5.38 -6.27 -12.43
C GLY A 165 -5.31 -7.81 -12.48
N SER A 166 -4.37 -8.37 -13.24
CA SER A 166 -4.19 -9.82 -13.34
C SER A 166 -3.68 -10.45 -12.03
N VAL A 167 -2.81 -9.76 -11.31
CA VAL A 167 -2.25 -10.25 -10.02
C VAL A 167 -3.34 -10.44 -8.97
N PHE A 168 -4.36 -9.57 -8.99
CA PHE A 168 -5.47 -9.62 -8.05
C PHE A 168 -6.77 -10.17 -8.65
N ASN A 169 -6.75 -10.77 -9.85
CA ASN A 169 -7.95 -11.25 -10.55
C ASN A 169 -9.06 -10.18 -10.66
N GLY A 170 -8.68 -8.92 -10.87
CA GLY A 170 -9.60 -7.78 -10.92
C GLY A 170 -10.14 -7.32 -9.56
N ALA A 171 -9.73 -7.94 -8.45
CA ALA A 171 -10.11 -7.52 -7.11
C ALA A 171 -9.27 -6.31 -6.65
N PHE A 172 -9.91 -5.14 -6.54
CA PHE A 172 -9.28 -3.93 -6.01
C PHE A 172 -9.64 -3.64 -4.55
N GLU A 173 -10.34 -4.58 -3.90
CA GLU A 173 -10.67 -4.55 -2.48
C GLU A 173 -10.10 -5.80 -1.80
N ILE A 174 -9.55 -5.64 -0.59
CA ILE A 174 -8.83 -6.75 0.09
C ILE A 174 -9.77 -7.93 0.39
N GLN A 175 -11.04 -7.65 0.69
CA GLN A 175 -12.09 -8.66 0.92
C GLN A 175 -12.38 -9.48 -0.35
N ALA A 176 -12.46 -8.82 -1.51
CA ALA A 176 -12.71 -9.50 -2.78
C ALA A 176 -11.52 -10.39 -3.19
N PHE A 177 -10.30 -10.01 -2.79
CA PHE A 177 -9.10 -10.80 -3.07
C PHE A 177 -8.91 -11.97 -2.08
N ALA A 178 -9.15 -11.73 -0.78
CA ALA A 178 -8.72 -12.63 0.30
C ALA A 178 -9.85 -13.18 1.19
N GLY A 179 -11.11 -12.92 0.82
CA GLY A 179 -12.32 -13.42 1.50
C GLY A 179 -13.05 -12.34 2.32
N GLU A 180 -14.38 -12.31 2.21
CA GLU A 180 -15.24 -11.27 2.80
C GLU A 180 -15.32 -11.31 4.33
N ASP A 181 -15.37 -12.51 4.91
CA ASP A 181 -15.53 -12.70 6.36
C ASP A 181 -14.21 -12.65 7.14
N ARG A 182 -13.11 -12.41 6.43
CA ARG A 182 -11.79 -12.45 7.01
C ARG A 182 -11.51 -11.18 7.83
N VAL A 183 -11.05 -11.36 9.06
CA VAL A 183 -10.37 -10.29 9.82
C VAL A 183 -8.92 -10.27 9.33
N PHE A 184 -8.39 -9.10 8.97
CA PHE A 184 -7.01 -8.96 8.47
C PHE A 184 -6.06 -8.49 9.56
N HIS A 185 -4.77 -8.79 9.43
CA HIS A 185 -3.78 -8.09 10.25
C HIS A 185 -3.59 -6.66 9.73
N LYS A 186 -3.35 -5.67 10.60
CA LYS A 186 -3.22 -4.26 10.18
C LYS A 186 -2.20 -4.05 9.04
N ASN A 187 -1.06 -4.75 9.09
CA ASN A 187 -0.01 -4.60 8.08
C ASN A 187 -0.43 -5.14 6.70
N GLU A 188 -1.37 -6.09 6.65
CA GLU A 188 -1.93 -6.58 5.39
C GLU A 188 -2.78 -5.50 4.74
N VAL A 189 -3.66 -4.87 5.52
CA VAL A 189 -4.52 -3.77 5.08
C VAL A 189 -3.67 -2.59 4.62
N VAL A 190 -2.70 -2.18 5.44
CA VAL A 190 -1.78 -1.08 5.11
C VAL A 190 -1.01 -1.39 3.83
N SER A 191 -0.46 -2.59 3.67
CA SER A 191 0.33 -2.96 2.49
C SER A 191 -0.52 -3.00 1.22
N PHE A 192 -1.71 -3.61 1.29
CA PHE A 192 -2.62 -3.71 0.15
C PHE A 192 -3.13 -2.33 -0.28
N TYR A 193 -3.67 -1.53 0.62
CA TYR A 193 -4.24 -0.23 0.25
C TYR A 193 -3.16 0.82 -0.07
N SER A 194 -1.95 0.68 0.44
CA SER A 194 -0.79 1.45 -0.03
C SER A 194 -0.53 1.19 -1.51
N LEU A 195 -0.47 -0.08 -1.92
CA LEU A 195 -0.30 -0.46 -3.31
C LEU A 195 -1.49 -0.04 -4.18
N MET A 196 -2.73 -0.25 -3.73
CA MET A 196 -3.92 0.15 -4.47
C MET A 196 -4.00 1.67 -4.66
N ALA A 197 -3.55 2.47 -3.68
CA ALA A 197 -3.44 3.92 -3.85
C ALA A 197 -2.53 4.29 -5.03
N GLN A 198 -1.35 3.65 -5.14
CA GLN A 198 -0.46 3.86 -6.30
C GLN A 198 -1.11 3.41 -7.60
N TYR A 199 -1.65 2.20 -7.63
CA TYR A 199 -2.30 1.66 -8.82
C TYR A 199 -3.41 2.59 -9.33
N HIS A 200 -4.22 3.13 -8.42
CA HIS A 200 -5.25 4.10 -8.76
C HIS A 200 -4.69 5.44 -9.23
N LEU A 201 -3.58 5.93 -8.66
CA LEU A 201 -2.89 7.13 -9.17
C LEU A 201 -2.40 6.91 -10.61
N TYR A 202 -1.74 5.80 -10.90
CA TYR A 202 -1.29 5.44 -12.25
C TYR A 202 -2.47 5.27 -13.22
N SER A 203 -3.60 4.75 -12.74
CA SER A 203 -4.82 4.58 -13.52
C SER A 203 -5.69 5.83 -13.60
N GLN A 204 -5.22 6.99 -13.10
CA GLN A 204 -5.95 8.26 -13.03
C GLN A 204 -7.29 8.21 -12.28
N ARG A 205 -7.44 7.25 -11.35
CA ARG A 205 -8.60 7.05 -10.47
C ARG A 205 -8.39 7.77 -9.15
N PHE A 206 -8.26 9.10 -9.20
CA PHE A 206 -7.71 9.90 -8.10
C PHE A 206 -8.54 9.84 -6.81
N ILE A 207 -9.86 9.70 -6.92
CA ILE A 207 -10.74 9.63 -5.75
C ILE A 207 -10.59 8.28 -5.05
N ARG A 208 -10.40 7.17 -5.80
CA ARG A 208 -10.06 5.87 -5.23
C ARG A 208 -8.68 5.88 -4.58
N ALA A 209 -7.71 6.53 -5.20
CA ALA A 209 -6.40 6.72 -4.58
C ALA A 209 -6.51 7.48 -3.25
N ALA A 210 -7.33 8.54 -3.22
CA ALA A 210 -7.55 9.32 -2.00
C ALA A 210 -8.24 8.49 -0.92
N PHE A 211 -9.25 7.67 -1.28
CA PHE A 211 -9.87 6.73 -0.35
C PHE A 211 -8.86 5.75 0.25
N CYS A 212 -8.02 5.14 -0.60
CA CYS A 212 -6.98 4.22 -0.14
C CYS A 212 -5.99 4.91 0.80
N TYR A 213 -5.58 6.15 0.49
CA TYR A 213 -4.75 6.96 1.37
C TYR A 213 -5.43 7.18 2.72
N SER A 214 -6.68 7.64 2.74
CA SER A 214 -7.42 7.92 3.98
C SER A 214 -7.53 6.68 4.86
N LEU A 215 -7.76 5.51 4.26
CA LEU A 215 -7.83 4.23 4.96
C LEU A 215 -6.47 3.84 5.55
N VAL A 216 -5.36 3.99 4.81
CA VAL A 216 -4.02 3.72 5.35
C VAL A 216 -3.72 4.70 6.50
N TYR A 217 -4.03 5.99 6.32
CA TYR A 217 -3.82 7.01 7.34
C TYR A 217 -4.61 6.73 8.63
N SER A 218 -5.87 6.30 8.53
CA SER A 218 -6.68 5.99 9.72
C SER A 218 -6.17 4.77 10.50
N ILE A 219 -5.48 3.84 9.83
CA ILE A 219 -4.95 2.61 10.44
C ILE A 219 -3.55 2.84 11.02
N ASP A 220 -2.67 3.48 10.25
CA ASP A 220 -1.30 3.79 10.65
C ASP A 220 -0.86 5.16 10.09
N PRO A 221 -1.10 6.25 10.84
CA PRO A 221 -0.72 7.60 10.43
C PRO A 221 0.80 7.78 10.23
N LYS A 222 1.62 6.84 10.71
CA LYS A 222 3.08 6.87 10.61
C LYS A 222 3.61 5.90 9.56
N ALA A 223 2.73 5.28 8.77
CA ALA A 223 3.13 4.40 7.69
C ALA A 223 4.08 5.17 6.73
N PRO A 224 5.33 4.70 6.52
CA PRO A 224 6.31 5.42 5.71
C PRO A 224 5.83 5.71 4.28
N PHE A 225 4.89 4.90 3.80
CA PHE A 225 4.36 5.00 2.46
C PHE A 225 3.42 6.21 2.22
N LEU A 226 2.84 6.78 3.29
CA LEU A 226 1.94 7.93 3.18
C LEU A 226 2.68 9.17 2.65
N GLU A 227 3.94 9.36 3.04
CA GLU A 227 4.77 10.44 2.52
C GLU A 227 4.97 10.30 1.01
N THR A 228 5.35 9.11 0.55
CA THR A 228 5.50 8.81 -0.89
C THR A 228 4.20 9.04 -1.66
N LEU A 229 3.04 8.63 -1.13
CA LEU A 229 1.76 8.91 -1.80
C LEU A 229 1.48 10.40 -1.90
N ALA A 230 1.66 11.13 -0.81
CA ALA A 230 1.42 12.57 -0.79
C ALA A 230 2.34 13.30 -1.78
N GLU A 231 3.59 12.86 -1.94
CA GLU A 231 4.50 13.35 -2.98
C GLU A 231 4.02 13.05 -4.40
N ILE A 232 3.42 11.87 -4.65
CA ILE A 232 2.83 11.55 -5.95
C ILE A 232 1.59 12.42 -6.21
N PHE A 233 0.71 12.61 -5.21
CA PHE A 233 -0.42 13.52 -5.34
C PHE A 233 0.03 14.95 -5.64
N ALA A 234 1.09 15.44 -5.00
CA ALA A 234 1.63 16.78 -5.24
C ALA A 234 2.15 17.00 -6.67
N GLN A 235 2.38 15.93 -7.43
CA GLN A 235 2.81 15.98 -8.82
C GLN A 235 1.64 15.99 -9.81
N LEU A 236 0.39 15.84 -9.35
CA LEU A 236 -0.78 15.87 -10.22
C LEU A 236 -1.00 17.26 -10.83
N PRO A 237 -1.60 17.35 -12.03
CA PRO A 237 -1.95 18.64 -12.63
C PRO A 237 -2.85 19.47 -11.70
N GLU A 238 -2.64 20.78 -11.65
CA GLU A 238 -3.40 21.68 -10.76
C GLU A 238 -4.92 21.57 -10.92
N LYS A 239 -5.39 21.41 -12.17
CA LYS A 239 -6.81 21.20 -12.45
C LYS A 239 -7.35 19.96 -11.74
N VAL A 240 -6.58 18.86 -11.73
CA VAL A 240 -6.94 17.61 -11.04
C VAL A 240 -6.95 17.83 -9.53
N LEU A 241 -5.94 18.52 -8.99
CA LEU A 241 -5.87 18.84 -7.57
C LEU A 241 -7.07 19.66 -7.10
N LEU A 242 -7.46 20.70 -7.86
CA LEU A 242 -8.63 21.52 -7.55
C LEU A 242 -9.93 20.71 -7.62
N GLN A 243 -10.08 19.84 -8.62
CA GLN A 243 -11.25 18.96 -8.73
C GLN A 243 -11.35 17.99 -7.55
N LEU A 244 -10.23 17.34 -7.21
CA LEU A 244 -10.15 16.44 -6.08
C LEU A 244 -10.45 17.16 -4.77
N TYR A 245 -9.86 18.34 -4.57
CA TYR A 245 -10.13 19.17 -3.41
C TYR A 245 -11.62 19.54 -3.25
N LEU A 246 -12.27 20.03 -4.32
CA LEU A 246 -13.70 20.37 -4.28
C LEU A 246 -14.58 19.13 -4.07
N PHE A 247 -14.09 17.95 -4.40
CA PHE A 247 -14.75 16.69 -4.14
C PHE A 247 -14.63 16.25 -2.67
N LEU A 248 -13.43 16.34 -2.10
CA LEU A 248 -13.15 15.98 -0.71
C LEU A 248 -13.69 16.99 0.30
N HIS A 249 -13.97 18.23 -0.12
CA HIS A 249 -14.51 19.30 0.72
C HIS A 249 -15.89 19.77 0.21
N PRO A 250 -16.96 18.94 0.31
CA PRO A 250 -18.27 19.26 -0.27
C PRO A 250 -18.87 20.55 0.31
N ALA A 251 -18.59 20.89 1.57
CA ALA A 251 -19.04 22.15 2.20
C ALA A 251 -18.44 23.42 1.57
N ARG A 252 -17.38 23.30 0.77
CA ARG A 252 -16.75 24.42 0.06
C ARG A 252 -17.29 24.62 -1.36
N ARG A 253 -18.17 23.75 -1.84
CA ARG A 253 -18.90 23.99 -3.08
C ARG A 253 -19.88 25.13 -2.83
N ARG A 254 -19.65 26.28 -3.48
CA ARG A 254 -20.65 27.35 -3.47
C ARG A 254 -21.96 26.76 -3.99
N PRO A 255 -23.11 26.99 -3.32
CA PRO A 255 -24.39 26.67 -3.92
C PRO A 255 -24.46 27.40 -5.26
N ALA A 256 -24.74 26.65 -6.32
CA ALA A 256 -24.97 27.18 -7.66
C ALA A 256 -26.27 28.00 -7.69
#